data_AF-A0A9W4IH31-F1
#
_entry.id   AF-A0A9W4IH31-F1
#
_cell.length_a   1.000
_cell.length_b   1.000
_cell.length_c   1.000
_cell.angle_alpha   90.00
_cell.angle_beta   90.00
_cell.angle_gamma   90.00
#
_symmetry.space_group_name_H-M   'P 1'
#
loop_
_entity.id
_entity.type
_entity.pdbx_description
1 polymer ?
#
loop_
_entity_poly.entity_id
_entity_poly.type
_entity_poly.pdbx_seq_one_letter_code
_entity_poly.pdbx_strand_id
1 'polypeptide(L)'
;MMTANSPLSREIQTLEFLESHGGLSSNYLVQLLDSFTHMGPNGAHQCLVYYFFDHEELELEIILRISEQLLKAVSFMHSAGMSHGGIYQAPVQYFCDERLTLILLIDISGRNIALTCTNLSQASEDQLFQVLGYPEHEPLSRAASWVEWAEEDEEDIRLFDFGESFFHGREPEKLAQPGSLKVPETIFTDVFDYRVDLWRAGCMIYYFVFATWPFWYLDEDDVLAYQMIEFMGKLPNEWESKWELILKSSQHDLSPKEDLGAPKLEQKFRGLDSTLKPLLDVIQGLMRFLPLDRLTTGDALGLLGRA
;
A
#
# COMPACT_ATOMS: atom_id res chain seq x y z
N MET A 1 11.52 -3.68 12.13
CA MET A 1 12.63 -4.08 13.03
C MET A 1 13.92 -3.73 12.31
N MET A 2 14.50 -2.55 12.59
CA MET A 2 15.74 -2.12 11.93
C MET A 2 16.92 -2.94 12.43
N THR A 3 17.48 -3.82 11.59
CA THR A 3 18.69 -4.57 11.91
C THR A 3 19.92 -3.67 11.71
N ALA A 4 20.56 -3.31 12.81
CA ALA A 4 21.70 -2.39 12.89
C ALA A 4 23.02 -2.90 12.27
N ASN A 5 23.02 -3.95 11.43
CA ASN A 5 24.24 -4.61 10.95
C ASN A 5 24.10 -5.30 9.56
N SER A 6 23.27 -4.79 8.63
CA SER A 6 23.35 -5.24 7.22
C SER A 6 24.11 -4.21 6.38
N PRO A 7 25.26 -4.56 5.78
CA PRO A 7 26.08 -3.61 5.02
C PRO A 7 25.45 -3.19 3.67
N LEU A 8 24.36 -3.84 3.24
CA LEU A 8 23.45 -3.34 2.20
C LEU A 8 22.00 -3.68 2.61
N SER A 9 21.10 -2.69 2.56
CA SER A 9 19.67 -2.94 2.73
C SER A 9 19.12 -3.63 1.49
N ARG A 10 18.30 -4.68 1.68
CA ARG A 10 17.57 -5.34 0.58
C ARG A 10 16.72 -4.33 -0.19
N GLU A 11 16.16 -3.36 0.52
CA GLU A 11 15.36 -2.27 -0.06
C GLU A 11 16.18 -1.41 -1.03
N ILE A 12 17.43 -1.04 -0.68
CA ILE A 12 18.33 -0.27 -1.57
C ILE A 12 18.63 -1.07 -2.83
N GLN A 13 18.95 -2.36 -2.69
CA GLN A 13 19.24 -3.21 -3.85
C GLN A 13 18.03 -3.34 -4.79
N THR A 14 16.82 -3.45 -4.23
CA THR A 14 15.59 -3.47 -5.01
C THR A 14 15.36 -2.14 -5.74
N LEU A 15 15.54 -1.01 -5.06
CA LEU A 15 15.39 0.32 -5.65
C LEU A 15 16.40 0.55 -6.79
N GLU A 16 17.69 0.28 -6.56
CA GLU A 16 18.73 0.37 -7.58
C GLU A 16 18.45 -0.55 -8.78
N PHE A 17 17.96 -1.77 -8.53
CA PHE A 17 17.57 -2.71 -9.58
C PHE A 17 16.43 -2.16 -10.44
N LEU A 18 15.38 -1.61 -9.80
CA LEU A 18 14.21 -1.05 -10.48
C LEU A 18 14.57 0.24 -11.24
N GLU A 19 15.45 1.08 -10.71
CA GLU A 19 16.00 2.24 -11.41
C GLU A 19 16.79 1.82 -12.66
N SER A 20 17.63 0.80 -12.56
CA SER A 20 18.44 0.29 -13.68
C SER A 20 17.63 -0.39 -14.79
N HIS A 21 16.42 -0.89 -14.48
CA HIS A 21 15.52 -1.51 -15.46
C HIS A 21 14.90 -0.51 -16.44
N GLY A 22 15.01 0.80 -16.18
CA GLY A 22 14.60 1.88 -17.08
C GLY A 22 13.08 1.98 -17.26
N GLY A 23 12.62 3.14 -17.73
CA GLY A 23 11.19 3.42 -17.96
C GLY A 23 10.61 4.43 -16.96
N LEU A 24 9.28 4.55 -16.93
CA LEU A 24 8.49 5.46 -16.07
C LEU A 24 8.61 5.13 -14.55
N SER A 25 9.65 4.42 -14.12
CA SER A 25 9.92 4.06 -12.71
C SER A 25 9.96 5.30 -11.82
N SER A 26 10.54 6.41 -12.31
CA SER A 26 10.61 7.70 -11.62
C SER A 26 9.26 8.37 -11.36
N ASN A 27 8.18 7.94 -12.03
CA ASN A 27 6.87 8.58 -11.94
C ASN A 27 5.93 7.85 -10.98
N TYR A 28 6.15 6.56 -10.71
CA TYR A 28 5.24 5.72 -9.93
C TYR A 28 5.89 4.96 -8.78
N LEU A 29 7.23 4.95 -8.72
CA LEU A 29 7.98 4.48 -7.56
C LEU A 29 8.60 5.67 -6.84
N VAL A 30 8.81 5.53 -5.54
CA VAL A 30 9.55 6.53 -4.78
C VAL A 30 10.99 6.53 -5.27
N GLN A 31 11.51 7.72 -5.57
CA GLN A 31 12.91 7.87 -5.92
C GLN A 31 13.72 7.98 -4.63
N LEU A 32 14.72 7.11 -4.47
CA LEU A 32 15.69 7.24 -3.38
C LEU A 32 16.59 8.44 -3.70
N LEU A 33 16.46 9.51 -2.92
CA LEU A 33 17.22 10.74 -3.16
C LEU A 33 18.64 10.64 -2.61
N ASP A 34 18.74 10.02 -1.45
CA ASP A 34 20.00 9.80 -0.78
C ASP A 34 19.87 8.60 0.16
N SER A 35 21.00 7.96 0.43
CA SER A 35 21.11 6.96 1.48
C SER A 35 22.44 7.14 2.20
N PHE A 36 22.37 7.22 3.52
CA PHE A 36 23.56 7.42 4.34
C PHE A 36 23.45 6.64 5.64
N THR A 37 24.58 6.46 6.32
CA THR A 37 24.63 5.79 7.62
C THR A 37 24.81 6.83 8.72
N HIS A 38 23.88 6.86 9.68
CA HIS A 38 23.97 7.68 10.88
C HIS A 38 24.47 6.86 12.07
N MET A 39 25.49 7.36 12.79
CA MET A 39 26.00 6.73 13.99
C MET A 39 25.24 7.23 15.22
N GLY A 40 24.33 6.41 15.73
CA GLY A 40 23.58 6.67 16.94
C GLY A 40 24.19 5.98 18.18
N PRO A 41 23.68 6.29 19.38
CA PRO A 41 24.11 5.64 20.62
C PRO A 41 23.86 4.12 20.64
N ASN A 42 23.01 3.63 19.75
CA ASN A 42 22.67 2.21 19.60
C ASN A 42 23.36 1.52 18.40
N GLY A 43 24.26 2.22 17.72
CA GLY A 43 25.01 1.69 16.58
C GLY A 43 24.78 2.46 15.28
N ALA A 44 25.13 1.82 14.17
CA ALA A 44 24.94 2.36 12.84
C ALA A 44 23.49 2.18 12.38
N HIS A 45 22.88 3.26 11.88
CA HIS A 45 21.53 3.28 11.35
C HIS A 45 21.59 3.64 9.86
N GLN A 46 21.01 2.79 9.00
CA GLN A 46 20.82 3.14 7.60
C GLN A 46 19.65 4.11 7.49
N CYS A 47 19.88 5.25 6.84
CA CYS A 47 18.89 6.28 6.57
C CYS A 47 18.61 6.32 5.06
N LEU A 48 17.33 6.45 4.68
CA LEU A 48 16.84 6.56 3.31
C LEU A 48 16.05 7.86 3.20
N VAL A 49 16.23 8.61 2.10
CA VAL A 49 15.61 9.93 1.89
C VAL A 49 14.70 9.89 0.65
N TYR A 50 13.48 10.41 0.79
CA TYR A 50 12.40 10.37 -0.21
C TYR A 50 11.62 11.71 -0.28
N TYR A 51 10.84 11.96 -1.35
CA TYR A 51 9.91 13.11 -1.50
C TYR A 51 8.46 12.73 -1.14
N PHE A 52 7.70 13.66 -0.50
CA PHE A 52 6.27 13.47 -0.13
C PHE A 52 5.45 14.77 -0.23
N PHE A 53 4.13 14.66 -0.45
CA PHE A 53 3.15 15.78 -0.54
C PHE A 53 1.87 15.50 0.28
N ASP A 54 1.14 16.57 0.64
CA ASP A 54 -0.10 16.58 1.44
C ASP A 54 -1.26 17.19 0.63
N HIS A 55 -2.42 16.51 0.60
CA HIS A 55 -3.66 17.00 0.02
C HIS A 55 -4.90 16.46 0.76
N GLU A 56 -5.93 17.31 0.84
CA GLU A 56 -7.23 17.03 1.46
C GLU A 56 -8.25 16.56 0.42
N GLU A 57 -9.14 15.64 0.82
CA GLU A 57 -10.30 15.12 0.06
C GLU A 57 -10.02 14.67 -1.40
N LEU A 58 -10.03 13.34 -1.63
CA LEU A 58 -9.88 12.81 -2.98
C LEU A 58 -11.18 13.02 -3.77
N GLU A 59 -11.17 14.00 -4.66
CA GLU A 59 -12.20 14.11 -5.70
C GLU A 59 -12.23 12.84 -6.56
N LEU A 60 -13.37 12.57 -7.21
CA LEU A 60 -13.57 11.37 -8.02
C LEU A 60 -12.49 11.20 -9.11
N GLU A 61 -12.04 12.30 -9.70
CA GLU A 61 -10.96 12.33 -10.69
C GLU A 61 -9.63 11.88 -10.08
N ILE A 62 -9.34 12.28 -8.85
CA ILE A 62 -8.15 11.88 -8.11
C ILE A 62 -8.20 10.38 -7.83
N ILE A 63 -9.33 9.83 -7.37
CA ILE A 63 -9.49 8.40 -7.08
C ILE A 63 -9.16 7.54 -8.31
N LEU A 64 -9.67 7.93 -9.48
CA LEU A 64 -9.39 7.25 -10.75
C LEU A 64 -7.91 7.37 -11.12
N ARG A 65 -7.34 8.57 -11.02
CA ARG A 65 -5.93 8.83 -11.34
C ARG A 65 -4.99 8.02 -10.45
N ILE A 66 -5.17 8.04 -9.13
CA ILE A 66 -4.31 7.30 -8.20
C ILE A 66 -4.49 5.77 -8.34
N SER A 67 -5.70 5.30 -8.70
CA SER A 67 -5.94 3.89 -9.01
C SER A 67 -5.18 3.46 -10.28
N GLU A 68 -5.18 4.31 -11.31
CA GLU A 68 -4.41 4.08 -12.54
C GLU A 68 -2.90 4.05 -12.25
N GLN A 69 -2.41 5.00 -11.45
CA GLN A 69 -1.00 5.08 -11.07
C GLN A 69 -0.55 3.87 -10.26
N LEU A 70 -1.38 3.39 -9.33
CA LEU A 70 -1.10 2.16 -8.56
C LEU A 70 -0.94 0.97 -9.50
N LEU A 71 -1.85 0.82 -10.45
CA LEU A 71 -1.80 -0.26 -11.43
C LEU A 71 -0.57 -0.16 -12.34
N LYS A 72 -0.18 1.06 -12.76
CA LYS A 72 1.06 1.29 -13.53
C LYS A 72 2.30 0.92 -12.72
N ALA A 73 2.34 1.28 -11.43
CA ALA A 73 3.45 0.95 -10.53
C ALA A 73 3.61 -0.58 -10.37
N VAL A 74 2.51 -1.28 -10.06
CA VAL A 74 2.51 -2.74 -9.93
C VAL A 74 2.87 -3.40 -11.28
N SER A 75 2.34 -2.87 -12.39
CA SER A 75 2.66 -3.38 -13.74
C SER A 75 4.15 -3.28 -14.04
N PHE A 76 4.76 -2.14 -13.70
CA PHE A 76 6.19 -1.92 -13.87
C PHE A 76 7.00 -2.94 -13.06
N MET A 77 6.71 -3.11 -11.77
CA MET A 77 7.39 -4.10 -10.93
C MET A 77 7.26 -5.52 -11.48
N HIS A 78 6.05 -5.93 -11.86
CA HIS A 78 5.80 -7.26 -12.41
C HIS A 78 6.54 -7.46 -13.72
N SER A 79 6.64 -6.42 -14.57
CA SER A 79 7.42 -6.47 -15.81
C SER A 79 8.93 -6.60 -15.58
N ALA A 80 9.43 -6.10 -14.45
CA ALA A 80 10.82 -6.28 -14.00
C ALA A 80 11.04 -7.65 -13.31
N GLY A 81 10.03 -8.53 -13.28
CA GLY A 81 10.11 -9.84 -12.63
C GLY A 81 10.10 -9.76 -11.11
N MET A 82 9.57 -8.69 -10.54
CA MET A 82 9.51 -8.45 -9.10
C MET A 82 8.08 -8.40 -8.58
N SER A 83 7.93 -8.80 -7.33
CA SER A 83 6.74 -8.56 -6.51
C SER A 83 7.09 -7.57 -5.41
N HIS A 84 6.14 -6.71 -5.08
CA HIS A 84 6.27 -5.82 -3.93
C HIS A 84 6.34 -6.61 -2.62
N GLY A 85 5.55 -7.68 -2.50
CA GLY A 85 5.69 -8.73 -1.49
C GLY A 85 5.32 -8.35 -0.05
N GLY A 86 5.50 -7.09 0.34
CA GLY A 86 4.90 -6.50 1.54
C GLY A 86 3.87 -5.42 1.20
N ILE A 87 3.04 -5.03 2.18
CA ILE A 87 2.78 -3.63 2.56
C ILE A 87 1.67 -3.54 3.62
N TYR A 88 1.89 -2.60 4.57
CA TYR A 88 0.99 -1.83 5.44
C TYR A 88 0.60 -2.30 6.85
N GLN A 89 1.09 -1.57 7.87
CA GLN A 89 0.43 -1.46 9.19
C GLN A 89 -0.53 -0.26 9.17
N ALA A 90 -1.74 -0.46 9.70
CA ALA A 90 -2.81 0.53 9.86
C ALA A 90 -2.29 1.93 10.29
N PRO A 91 -2.92 3.05 9.88
CA PRO A 91 -2.74 4.27 10.64
C PRO A 91 -3.30 3.95 12.03
N VAL A 92 -2.48 4.07 13.06
CA VAL A 92 -2.98 4.04 14.43
C VAL A 92 -3.89 5.25 14.56
N GLN A 93 -5.18 5.00 14.69
CA GLN A 93 -6.21 6.02 14.87
C GLN A 93 -6.00 6.69 16.23
N TYR A 94 -5.18 7.72 16.29
CA TYR A 94 -5.18 8.67 17.40
C TYR A 94 -6.16 9.78 17.08
N PHE A 95 -7.13 9.97 17.97
CA PHE A 95 -7.92 11.20 18.03
C PHE A 95 -6.97 12.38 18.24
N CYS A 96 -6.81 13.21 17.21
CA CYS A 96 -6.36 14.59 17.29
C CYS A 96 -7.14 15.36 16.20
N ASP A 97 -7.49 16.60 16.53
CA ASP A 97 -8.39 17.49 15.79
C ASP A 97 -8.15 17.58 14.27
N GLU A 98 -9.27 17.70 13.54
CA GLU A 98 -9.47 18.08 12.14
C GLU A 98 -8.21 18.30 11.28
N ARG A 99 -7.89 17.32 10.41
CA ARG A 99 -7.25 17.39 9.06
C ARG A 99 -6.48 16.11 8.75
N LEU A 100 -6.76 15.44 7.61
CA LEU A 100 -6.09 14.18 7.24
C LEU A 100 -5.85 14.05 5.73
N THR A 101 -4.57 13.88 5.40
CA THR A 101 -4.01 13.38 4.13
C THR A 101 -4.21 11.88 3.96
N LEU A 102 -4.35 11.41 2.71
CA LEU A 102 -4.20 9.99 2.36
C LEU A 102 -2.74 9.66 1.98
N ILE A 103 -1.86 9.61 2.98
CA ILE A 103 -0.53 9.02 2.82
C ILE A 103 -0.71 7.50 2.86
N LEU A 104 -0.19 6.79 1.86
CA LEU A 104 -0.03 5.34 1.87
C LEU A 104 1.05 4.93 2.90
N LEU A 105 0.90 5.31 4.17
CA LEU A 105 1.89 5.23 5.27
C LEU A 105 2.57 3.86 5.40
N ILE A 106 3.76 3.74 4.87
CA ILE A 106 4.69 2.71 5.30
C ILE A 106 5.67 3.40 6.25
N ASP A 107 5.40 3.22 7.54
CA ASP A 107 6.16 3.72 8.70
C ASP A 107 6.32 5.25 8.82
N ILE A 108 5.46 5.89 9.63
CA ILE A 108 5.81 7.15 10.28
C ILE A 108 5.53 7.04 11.78
N SER A 109 6.54 6.67 12.55
CA SER A 109 6.71 7.32 13.86
C SER A 109 7.14 8.77 13.60
N GLY A 110 6.43 9.73 14.19
CA GLY A 110 6.56 11.18 13.95
C GLY A 110 7.89 11.83 14.38
N ARG A 111 9.03 11.18 14.15
CA ARG A 111 10.38 11.71 14.41
C ARG A 111 11.24 11.88 13.15
N ASN A 112 10.74 11.54 11.97
CA ASN A 112 11.51 11.61 10.72
C ASN A 112 10.80 12.47 9.67
N ILE A 113 10.46 13.72 10.01
CA ILE A 113 9.95 14.71 9.06
C ILE A 113 11.10 15.65 8.71
N ALA A 114 11.46 15.74 7.42
CA ALA A 114 12.30 16.79 6.86
C ALA A 114 11.67 17.28 5.54
N LEU A 115 11.80 18.57 5.27
CA LEU A 115 11.15 19.29 4.16
C LEU A 115 12.15 19.54 3.02
N THR A 116 11.67 19.59 1.77
CA THR A 116 12.49 19.99 0.62
C THR A 116 11.96 21.27 -0.02
N CYS A 117 12.86 22.18 -0.40
CA CYS A 117 12.52 23.34 -1.23
C CYS A 117 13.32 23.29 -2.54
N THR A 118 12.65 23.54 -3.65
CA THR A 118 13.23 23.52 -5.01
C THR A 118 14.25 24.63 -5.29
N ASN A 119 14.32 25.66 -4.42
CA ASN A 119 15.26 26.78 -4.52
C ASN A 119 16.49 26.70 -3.58
N LEU A 120 16.63 25.63 -2.80
CA LEU A 120 17.72 25.52 -1.82
C LEU A 120 19.00 24.88 -2.34
N SER A 121 18.97 24.24 -3.52
CA SER A 121 20.17 23.63 -4.12
C SER A 121 21.30 24.65 -4.39
N GLN A 122 20.97 25.94 -4.41
CA GLN A 122 21.92 27.06 -4.57
C GLN A 122 22.08 27.93 -3.31
N ALA A 123 21.38 27.61 -2.22
CA ALA A 123 21.43 28.40 -1.00
C ALA A 123 22.62 27.96 -0.12
N SER A 124 23.33 28.93 0.45
CA SER A 124 24.37 28.67 1.45
C SER A 124 23.77 28.34 2.83
N GLU A 125 24.50 27.61 3.67
CA GLU A 125 24.08 27.31 5.07
C GLU A 125 23.67 28.57 5.84
N ASP A 126 24.37 29.68 5.67
CA ASP A 126 24.06 30.93 6.36
C ASP A 126 22.69 31.53 5.95
N GLN A 127 22.31 31.35 4.67
CA GLN A 127 20.99 31.78 4.17
C GLN A 127 19.89 30.87 4.70
N LEU A 128 20.18 29.57 4.84
CA LEU A 128 19.27 28.59 5.45
C LEU A 128 19.02 28.93 6.91
N PHE A 129 20.07 29.20 7.70
CA PHE A 129 19.93 29.49 9.13
C PHE A 129 19.33 30.86 9.44
N GLN A 130 19.42 31.84 8.54
CA GLN A 130 18.70 33.11 8.69
C GLN A 130 17.18 32.95 8.61
N VAL A 131 16.69 31.99 7.83
CA VAL A 131 15.25 31.77 7.61
C VAL A 131 14.70 30.71 8.57
N LEU A 132 15.43 29.60 8.76
CA LEU A 132 15.01 28.46 9.58
C LEU A 132 15.39 28.60 11.06
N GLY A 133 16.30 29.53 11.39
CA GLY A 133 16.95 29.61 12.68
C GLY A 133 18.17 28.69 12.77
N TYR A 134 19.04 28.94 13.75
CA TYR A 134 20.12 28.02 14.09
C TYR A 134 19.56 26.82 14.84
N PRO A 135 20.05 25.58 14.60
CA PRO A 135 19.56 24.40 15.29
C PRO A 135 19.81 24.55 16.80
N GLU A 136 18.71 24.56 17.58
CA GLU A 136 18.76 24.57 19.03
C GLU A 136 18.62 23.15 19.59
N HIS A 137 19.53 22.76 20.48
CA HIS A 137 19.42 21.51 21.21
C HIS A 137 18.49 21.68 22.41
N GLU A 138 17.18 21.47 22.21
CA GLU A 138 16.21 21.46 23.31
C GLU A 138 15.75 20.05 23.72
N PRO A 139 15.51 19.80 25.02
CA PRO A 139 14.92 18.55 25.48
C PRO A 139 13.42 18.53 25.17
N LEU A 140 13.02 17.57 24.32
CA LEU A 140 11.66 17.28 23.82
C LEU A 140 10.50 17.81 24.67
N SER A 141 9.94 18.96 24.28
CA SER A 141 8.58 19.35 24.67
C SER A 141 7.86 20.10 23.53
N ARG A 142 6.78 19.47 23.05
CA ARG A 142 5.79 19.90 22.02
C ARG A 142 6.29 19.98 20.57
N ALA A 143 5.58 19.25 19.71
CA ALA A 143 5.70 19.33 18.26
C ALA A 143 5.28 20.74 17.77
N ALA A 144 6.07 21.32 16.87
CA ALA A 144 5.74 22.54 16.17
C ALA A 144 4.57 22.29 15.18
N SER A 145 3.59 23.18 15.15
CA SER A 145 2.53 23.18 14.13
C SER A 145 2.85 24.18 13.03
N TRP A 146 2.87 23.72 11.79
CA TRP A 146 3.06 24.56 10.61
C TRP A 146 1.72 25.11 10.13
N VAL A 147 1.70 26.39 9.76
CA VAL A 147 0.51 27.11 9.28
C VAL A 147 0.89 27.64 7.90
N GLU A 148 0.20 27.16 6.86
CA GLU A 148 0.31 27.56 5.44
C GLU A 148 1.37 26.80 4.61
N TRP A 149 0.89 25.93 3.71
CA TRP A 149 1.65 25.32 2.62
C TRP A 149 1.15 25.91 1.29
N ALA A 150 2.05 26.07 0.31
CA ALA A 150 1.70 26.45 -1.05
C ALA A 150 1.18 25.21 -1.80
N GLU A 151 0.04 25.34 -2.47
CA GLU A 151 -0.53 24.31 -3.35
C GLU A 151 0.47 24.01 -4.48
N GLU A 152 0.92 22.75 -4.60
CA GLU A 152 1.62 22.24 -5.78
C GLU A 152 0.67 21.34 -6.58
N ASP A 153 0.58 21.60 -7.89
CA ASP A 153 -0.43 21.09 -8.83
C ASP A 153 -0.27 19.61 -9.26
N GLU A 154 0.68 18.84 -8.71
CA GLU A 154 0.95 17.45 -9.13
C GLU A 154 0.78 16.42 -7.99
N GLU A 155 -0.43 15.87 -7.91
CA GLU A 155 -0.92 14.88 -6.94
C GLU A 155 -0.73 13.43 -7.45
N ASP A 156 0.52 13.01 -7.62
CA ASP A 156 0.87 11.65 -8.09
C ASP A 156 1.32 10.72 -6.95
N ILE A 157 0.84 9.47 -6.93
CA ILE A 157 1.24 8.46 -5.94
C ILE A 157 2.52 7.74 -6.33
N ARG A 158 3.28 7.30 -5.31
CA ARG A 158 4.52 6.55 -5.45
C ARG A 158 4.53 5.36 -4.50
N LEU A 159 4.94 4.18 -4.99
CA LEU A 159 5.16 2.99 -4.14
C LEU A 159 6.50 3.09 -3.39
N PHE A 160 6.53 2.62 -2.15
CA PHE A 160 7.71 2.65 -1.27
C PHE A 160 7.73 1.44 -0.32
N ASP A 161 8.77 1.32 0.51
CA ASP A 161 9.08 0.15 1.37
C ASP A 161 9.20 -1.17 0.62
N PHE A 162 10.30 -1.29 -0.12
CA PHE A 162 10.66 -2.51 -0.84
C PHE A 162 11.40 -3.53 0.04
N GLY A 163 11.33 -3.40 1.37
CA GLY A 163 12.02 -4.29 2.31
C GLY A 163 11.58 -5.75 2.20
N GLU A 164 10.33 -5.97 1.81
CA GLU A 164 9.70 -7.29 1.67
C GLU A 164 9.51 -7.73 0.22
N SER A 165 10.10 -7.00 -0.74
CA SER A 165 10.04 -7.34 -2.16
C SER A 165 10.86 -8.59 -2.49
N PHE A 166 10.39 -9.33 -3.50
CA PHE A 166 11.02 -10.57 -3.95
C PHE A 166 10.91 -10.75 -5.46
N PHE A 167 11.80 -11.56 -6.03
CA PHE A 167 11.77 -11.90 -7.45
C PHE A 167 10.79 -13.05 -7.71
N HIS A 168 10.14 -13.03 -8.87
CA HIS A 168 9.27 -14.12 -9.30
C HIS A 168 10.03 -15.45 -9.32
N GLY A 169 9.45 -16.51 -8.78
CA GLY A 169 10.10 -17.81 -8.63
C GLY A 169 11.13 -17.87 -7.49
N ARG A 170 11.26 -16.79 -6.71
CA ARG A 170 12.06 -16.71 -5.47
C ARG A 170 11.19 -16.21 -4.32
N GLU A 171 9.96 -16.69 -4.26
CA GLU A 171 9.01 -16.41 -3.18
C GLU A 171 9.62 -16.80 -1.83
N PRO A 172 9.48 -15.96 -0.78
CA PRO A 172 9.95 -16.29 0.54
C PRO A 172 9.15 -17.44 1.15
N GLU A 173 9.71 -18.15 2.13
CA GLU A 173 8.96 -19.19 2.87
C GLU A 173 7.75 -18.62 3.62
N LYS A 174 7.85 -17.36 4.05
CA LYS A 174 6.79 -16.63 4.73
C LYS A 174 6.65 -15.24 4.13
N LEU A 175 5.45 -14.93 3.68
CA LEU A 175 5.09 -13.60 3.21
C LEU A 175 4.87 -12.66 4.40
N ALA A 176 5.44 -11.46 4.36
CA ALA A 176 5.05 -10.39 5.26
C ALA A 176 3.62 -9.95 4.93
N GLN A 177 2.67 -10.31 5.81
CA GLN A 177 1.27 -10.01 5.61
C GLN A 177 0.62 -9.55 6.93
N PRO A 178 0.32 -8.25 7.05
CA PRO A 178 -0.53 -7.76 8.13
C PRO A 178 -1.94 -8.33 7.96
N GLY A 179 -2.63 -8.54 9.08
CA GLY A 179 -3.88 -9.27 9.14
C GLY A 179 -4.91 -8.96 8.06
N SER A 180 -5.34 -7.70 7.96
CA SER A 180 -6.36 -7.26 7.00
C SER A 180 -5.94 -7.35 5.52
N LEU A 181 -4.65 -7.57 5.25
CA LEU A 181 -4.06 -7.69 3.91
C LEU A 181 -3.53 -9.09 3.60
N LYS A 182 -3.87 -10.06 4.46
CA LYS A 182 -3.68 -11.48 4.16
C LYS A 182 -4.46 -11.83 2.90
N VAL A 183 -3.83 -12.57 2.01
CA VAL A 183 -4.43 -12.99 0.74
C VAL A 183 -5.06 -14.39 0.90
N PRO A 184 -6.16 -14.70 0.19
CA PRO A 184 -6.91 -15.92 0.45
C PRO A 184 -6.10 -17.20 0.20
N GLU A 185 -5.20 -17.20 -0.80
CA GLU A 185 -4.35 -18.35 -1.09
C GLU A 185 -3.42 -18.71 0.07
N THR A 186 -3.08 -17.78 0.97
CA THR A 186 -2.28 -18.09 2.19
C THR A 186 -3.13 -18.61 3.36
N ILE A 187 -4.45 -18.58 3.25
CA ILE A 187 -5.40 -19.15 4.22
C ILE A 187 -5.84 -20.53 3.75
N PHE A 188 -6.19 -20.64 2.48
CA PHE A 188 -6.70 -21.87 1.87
C PHE A 188 -5.59 -22.82 1.42
N THR A 189 -4.40 -22.30 1.14
CA THR A 189 -3.24 -23.06 0.69
C THR A 189 -1.96 -22.55 1.38
N ASP A 190 -0.84 -23.24 1.13
CA ASP A 190 0.50 -22.80 1.57
C ASP A 190 1.36 -22.33 0.38
N VAL A 191 0.72 -22.01 -0.76
CA VAL A 191 1.41 -21.62 -2.00
C VAL A 191 0.91 -20.25 -2.45
N PHE A 192 1.84 -19.36 -2.74
CA PHE A 192 1.57 -18.03 -3.29
C PHE A 192 2.63 -17.66 -4.31
N ASP A 193 2.38 -16.63 -5.10
CA ASP A 193 3.32 -16.04 -6.05
C ASP A 193 3.17 -14.51 -6.09
N TYR A 194 3.86 -13.84 -7.01
CA TYR A 194 3.82 -12.39 -7.17
C TYR A 194 2.41 -11.79 -7.34
N ARG A 195 1.38 -12.59 -7.65
CA ARG A 195 -0.01 -12.12 -7.79
C ARG A 195 -0.66 -11.77 -6.46
N VAL A 196 0.01 -11.97 -5.32
CA VAL A 196 -0.42 -11.39 -4.03
C VAL A 196 -0.56 -9.87 -4.10
N ASP A 197 0.28 -9.21 -4.91
CA ASP A 197 0.21 -7.75 -5.12
C ASP A 197 -1.10 -7.34 -5.81
N LEU A 198 -1.66 -8.19 -6.67
CA LEU A 198 -2.91 -7.89 -7.38
C LEU A 198 -4.09 -7.84 -6.42
N TRP A 199 -4.20 -8.82 -5.51
CA TRP A 199 -5.23 -8.81 -4.46
C TRP A 199 -5.11 -7.56 -3.59
N ARG A 200 -3.88 -7.23 -3.16
CA ARG A 200 -3.60 -6.04 -2.34
C ARG A 200 -3.87 -4.73 -3.08
N ALA A 201 -3.60 -4.66 -4.38
CA ALA A 201 -3.97 -3.52 -5.21
C ALA A 201 -5.49 -3.35 -5.25
N GLY A 202 -6.26 -4.43 -5.36
CA GLY A 202 -7.72 -4.40 -5.25
C GLY A 202 -8.21 -3.86 -3.89
N CYS A 203 -7.62 -4.33 -2.79
CA CYS A 203 -7.91 -3.79 -1.45
C CYS A 203 -7.61 -2.28 -1.35
N MET A 204 -6.52 -1.83 -1.97
CA MET A 204 -6.11 -0.42 -1.96
C MET A 204 -7.04 0.46 -2.80
N ILE A 205 -7.43 0.01 -3.99
CA ILE A 205 -8.41 0.72 -4.83
C ILE A 205 -9.76 0.81 -4.11
N TYR A 206 -10.17 -0.25 -3.42
CA TYR A 206 -11.35 -0.19 -2.54
C TYR A 206 -11.17 0.87 -1.44
N TYR A 207 -10.01 0.93 -0.80
CA TYR A 207 -9.71 1.94 0.22
C TYR A 207 -9.79 3.37 -0.34
N PHE A 208 -9.25 3.62 -1.54
CA PHE A 208 -9.37 4.94 -2.19
C PHE A 208 -10.83 5.37 -2.40
N VAL A 209 -11.71 4.43 -2.73
CA VAL A 209 -13.14 4.72 -2.96
C VAL A 209 -13.92 4.94 -1.66
N PHE A 210 -13.64 4.16 -0.61
CA PHE A 210 -14.50 4.11 0.58
C PHE A 210 -13.85 4.62 1.87
N ALA A 211 -12.58 5.02 1.82
CA ALA A 211 -11.76 5.41 2.98
C ALA A 211 -11.78 4.37 4.12
N THR A 212 -11.99 3.10 3.78
CA THR A 212 -12.07 1.99 4.73
C THR A 212 -11.58 0.71 4.08
N TRP A 213 -11.06 -0.22 4.89
CA TRP A 213 -10.60 -1.50 4.39
C TRP A 213 -11.77 -2.44 4.07
N PRO A 214 -11.62 -3.33 3.07
CA PRO A 214 -12.67 -4.31 2.76
C PRO A 214 -12.80 -5.37 3.87
N PHE A 215 -11.73 -5.61 4.64
CA PHE A 215 -11.65 -6.67 5.64
C PHE A 215 -11.07 -6.17 6.98
N TRP A 216 -11.54 -6.80 8.05
CA TRP A 216 -11.05 -6.60 9.41
C TRP A 216 -10.43 -7.90 9.93
N TYR A 217 -9.27 -7.82 10.56
CA TYR A 217 -8.60 -8.98 11.13
C TYR A 217 -8.46 -8.86 12.63
N LEU A 218 -8.92 -9.88 13.35
CA LEU A 218 -8.83 -10.01 14.79
C LEU A 218 -8.09 -11.31 15.17
N ASP A 219 -7.01 -11.62 14.44
CA ASP A 219 -6.20 -12.84 14.63
C ASP A 219 -6.94 -14.17 14.34
N GLU A 220 -8.00 -14.10 13.52
CA GLU A 220 -8.89 -15.22 13.20
C GLU A 220 -9.04 -15.38 11.68
N ASP A 221 -8.34 -16.37 11.11
CA ASP A 221 -8.28 -16.63 9.66
C ASP A 221 -9.63 -17.11 9.08
N ASP A 222 -10.42 -17.82 9.88
CA ASP A 222 -11.76 -18.30 9.51
C ASP A 222 -12.75 -17.13 9.34
N VAL A 223 -12.75 -16.18 10.26
CA VAL A 223 -13.55 -14.95 10.19
C VAL A 223 -13.09 -14.08 9.01
N LEU A 224 -11.79 -14.01 8.75
CA LEU A 224 -11.26 -13.29 7.60
C LEU A 224 -11.69 -13.93 6.27
N ALA A 225 -11.54 -15.25 6.15
CA ALA A 225 -11.98 -16.00 4.97
C ALA A 225 -13.50 -15.84 4.73
N TYR A 226 -14.31 -15.89 5.78
CA TYR A 226 -15.74 -15.62 5.70
C TYR A 226 -16.03 -14.22 5.14
N GLN A 227 -15.35 -13.18 5.64
CA GLN A 227 -15.49 -11.81 5.11
C GLN A 227 -15.13 -11.72 3.62
N MET A 228 -14.06 -12.41 3.19
CA MET A 228 -13.66 -12.46 1.77
C MET A 228 -14.75 -13.11 0.90
N ILE A 229 -15.37 -14.20 1.38
CA ILE A 229 -16.46 -14.91 0.69
C ILE A 229 -17.71 -14.02 0.61
N GLU A 230 -18.12 -13.36 1.69
CA GLU A 230 -19.24 -12.40 1.64
C GLU A 230 -18.95 -11.23 0.69
N PHE A 231 -17.69 -10.80 0.61
CA PHE A 231 -17.26 -9.65 -0.18
C PHE A 231 -17.21 -9.94 -1.67
N MET A 232 -16.51 -11.01 -2.06
CA MET A 232 -16.26 -11.40 -3.45
C MET A 232 -17.32 -12.34 -4.02
N GLY A 233 -18.04 -13.07 -3.16
CA GLY A 233 -19.03 -14.06 -3.55
C GLY A 233 -18.48 -15.48 -3.55
N LYS A 234 -18.88 -16.28 -4.55
CA LYS A 234 -18.69 -17.73 -4.54
C LYS A 234 -17.20 -18.12 -4.48
N LEU A 235 -16.88 -19.00 -3.54
CA LEU A 235 -15.56 -19.63 -3.40
C LEU A 235 -15.29 -20.62 -4.56
N PRO A 236 -14.04 -20.75 -5.04
CA PRO A 236 -13.67 -21.78 -6.03
C PRO A 236 -13.91 -23.20 -5.49
N ASN A 237 -14.33 -24.11 -6.37
CA ASN A 237 -14.65 -25.49 -6.00
C ASN A 237 -13.47 -26.20 -5.33
N GLU A 238 -12.23 -25.89 -5.74
CA GLU A 238 -11.00 -26.46 -5.21
C GLU A 238 -10.76 -26.11 -3.73
N TRP A 239 -11.34 -25.01 -3.26
CA TRP A 239 -11.20 -24.52 -1.89
C TRP A 239 -12.40 -24.85 -1.00
N GLU A 240 -13.51 -25.34 -1.57
CA GLU A 240 -14.72 -25.70 -0.82
C GLU A 240 -14.45 -26.77 0.25
N SER A 241 -13.69 -27.82 -0.05
CA SER A 241 -13.37 -28.86 0.94
C SER A 241 -12.51 -28.32 2.10
N LYS A 242 -11.59 -27.39 1.82
CA LYS A 242 -10.79 -26.73 2.87
C LYS A 242 -11.67 -25.80 3.71
N TRP A 243 -12.59 -25.09 3.07
CA TRP A 243 -13.56 -24.24 3.75
C TRP A 243 -14.45 -25.03 4.72
N GLU A 244 -14.95 -26.19 4.31
CA GLU A 244 -15.72 -27.08 5.19
C GLU A 244 -14.93 -27.54 6.43
N LEU A 245 -13.61 -27.77 6.28
CA LEU A 245 -12.75 -28.11 7.41
C LEU A 245 -12.58 -26.92 8.36
N ILE A 246 -12.38 -25.72 7.81
CA ILE A 246 -12.29 -24.47 8.60
C ILE A 246 -13.59 -24.27 9.39
N LEU A 247 -14.76 -24.41 8.74
CA LEU A 247 -16.06 -24.29 9.39
C LEU A 247 -16.26 -25.29 10.54
N LYS A 248 -15.78 -26.53 10.40
CA LYS A 248 -15.87 -27.55 11.46
C LYS A 248 -15.00 -27.23 12.68
N SER A 249 -13.90 -26.48 12.49
CA SER A 249 -13.01 -26.06 13.57
C SER A 249 -13.31 -24.66 14.12
N SER A 250 -14.14 -23.88 13.43
CA SER A 250 -14.51 -22.52 13.79
C SER A 250 -15.28 -22.49 15.12
N GLN A 251 -15.01 -21.47 15.93
CA GLN A 251 -15.80 -21.16 17.13
C GLN A 251 -16.98 -20.24 16.83
N HIS A 252 -17.02 -19.69 15.62
CA HIS A 252 -18.04 -18.77 15.13
C HIS A 252 -19.07 -19.49 14.27
N ASP A 253 -20.31 -19.02 14.33
CA ASP A 253 -21.34 -19.39 13.35
C ASP A 253 -21.11 -18.61 12.06
N LEU A 254 -20.32 -19.23 11.16
CA LEU A 254 -19.95 -18.70 9.85
C LEU A 254 -20.82 -19.29 8.73
N SER A 255 -22.07 -19.64 9.04
CA SER A 255 -22.99 -20.20 8.06
C SER A 255 -23.29 -19.19 6.95
N PRO A 256 -23.30 -19.61 5.67
CA PRO A 256 -23.70 -18.73 4.57
C PRO A 256 -25.13 -18.24 4.83
N LYS A 257 -25.33 -16.93 4.85
CA LYS A 257 -26.69 -16.39 4.88
C LYS A 257 -27.38 -16.79 3.58
N GLU A 258 -28.46 -17.59 3.67
CA GLU A 258 -29.19 -18.20 2.55
C GLU A 258 -29.76 -17.19 1.53
N ASP A 259 -29.61 -15.88 1.76
CA ASP A 259 -30.16 -14.79 0.94
C ASP A 259 -29.09 -13.75 0.52
N LEU A 260 -27.88 -14.21 0.21
CA LEU A 260 -26.86 -13.35 -0.37
C LEU A 260 -27.22 -13.09 -1.84
N GLY A 261 -27.90 -11.98 -2.10
CA GLY A 261 -28.11 -11.44 -3.44
C GLY A 261 -26.78 -11.13 -4.16
N ALA A 262 -26.57 -9.89 -4.57
CA ALA A 262 -25.26 -9.51 -5.12
C ALA A 262 -24.15 -9.59 -4.04
N PRO A 263 -22.89 -9.90 -4.38
CA PRO A 263 -21.75 -9.81 -3.46
C PRO A 263 -21.68 -8.45 -2.74
N LYS A 264 -21.16 -8.41 -1.51
CA LYS A 264 -21.12 -7.17 -0.70
C LYS A 264 -20.35 -6.04 -1.37
N LEU A 265 -19.32 -6.36 -2.17
CA LEU A 265 -18.62 -5.37 -3.00
C LEU A 265 -19.58 -4.69 -4.01
N GLU A 266 -20.37 -5.47 -4.75
CA GLU A 266 -21.35 -4.89 -5.68
C GLU A 266 -22.40 -4.05 -4.95
N GLN A 267 -22.84 -4.49 -3.77
CA GLN A 267 -23.77 -3.73 -2.95
C GLN A 267 -23.18 -2.37 -2.52
N LYS A 268 -21.88 -2.31 -2.20
CA LYS A 268 -21.18 -1.07 -1.84
C LYS A 268 -21.11 -0.07 -2.99
N PHE A 269 -21.02 -0.55 -4.22
CA PHE A 269 -21.01 0.31 -5.41
C PHE A 269 -22.41 0.75 -5.88
N ARG A 270 -23.49 0.22 -5.31
CA ARG A 270 -24.86 0.65 -5.67
C ARG A 270 -25.10 2.09 -5.22
N GLY A 271 -25.42 2.95 -6.18
CA GLY A 271 -25.72 4.36 -5.92
C GLY A 271 -24.49 5.26 -5.83
N LEU A 272 -23.29 4.72 -6.07
CA LEU A 272 -22.11 5.56 -6.33
C LEU A 272 -22.20 6.22 -7.70
N ASP A 273 -21.39 7.26 -7.88
CA ASP A 273 -21.23 7.93 -9.16
C ASP A 273 -20.82 6.94 -10.26
N SER A 274 -21.43 7.06 -11.45
CA SER A 274 -21.15 6.19 -12.58
C SER A 274 -19.68 6.23 -13.04
N THR A 275 -18.96 7.32 -12.76
CA THR A 275 -17.52 7.47 -13.05
C THR A 275 -16.66 6.48 -12.28
N LEU A 276 -17.09 6.02 -11.10
CA LEU A 276 -16.37 5.02 -10.30
C LEU A 276 -16.70 3.57 -10.69
N LYS A 277 -17.71 3.37 -11.56
CA LYS A 277 -18.13 2.02 -11.99
C LYS A 277 -17.00 1.15 -12.56
N PRO A 278 -16.04 1.68 -13.35
CA PRO A 278 -14.90 0.88 -13.82
C PRO A 278 -14.05 0.31 -12.67
N LEU A 279 -13.98 0.99 -11.52
CA LEU A 279 -13.24 0.50 -10.36
C LEU A 279 -13.89 -0.73 -9.73
N LEU A 280 -15.21 -0.91 -9.85
CA LEU A 280 -15.87 -2.16 -9.43
C LEU A 280 -15.32 -3.34 -10.24
N ASP A 281 -15.30 -3.22 -11.57
CA ASP A 281 -14.83 -4.28 -12.47
C ASP A 281 -13.33 -4.57 -12.24
N VAL A 282 -12.54 -3.52 -11.99
CA VAL A 282 -11.12 -3.63 -11.63
C VAL A 282 -10.94 -4.37 -10.31
N ILE A 283 -11.61 -3.95 -9.22
CA ILE A 283 -11.51 -4.60 -7.90
C ILE A 283 -11.95 -6.06 -8.01
N GLN A 284 -13.09 -6.33 -8.66
CA GLN A 284 -13.59 -7.69 -8.86
C GLN A 284 -12.60 -8.58 -9.61
N GLY A 285 -11.95 -8.04 -10.63
CA GLY A 285 -10.98 -8.75 -11.42
C GLY A 285 -9.66 -9.02 -10.70
N LEU A 286 -9.15 -8.03 -9.95
CA LEU A 286 -7.90 -8.15 -9.18
C LEU A 286 -8.05 -9.06 -7.96
N MET A 287 -9.22 -9.06 -7.32
CA MET A 287 -9.51 -9.80 -6.09
C MET A 287 -10.21 -11.14 -6.36
N ARG A 288 -9.97 -11.77 -7.52
CA ARG A 288 -10.40 -13.16 -7.72
C ARG A 288 -9.64 -14.07 -6.76
N PHE A 289 -10.36 -15.06 -6.22
CA PHE A 289 -9.83 -16.00 -5.24
C PHE A 289 -8.60 -16.75 -5.78
N LEU A 290 -8.75 -17.44 -6.92
CA LEU A 290 -7.63 -18.13 -7.56
C LEU A 290 -6.65 -17.10 -8.14
N PRO A 291 -5.36 -17.14 -7.77
CA PRO A 291 -4.38 -16.18 -8.28
C PRO A 291 -4.30 -16.16 -9.81
N LEU A 292 -4.41 -17.33 -10.45
CA LEU A 292 -4.36 -17.47 -11.91
C LEU A 292 -5.54 -16.82 -12.65
N ASP A 293 -6.67 -16.64 -11.98
CA ASP A 293 -7.83 -16.03 -12.58
C ASP A 293 -7.83 -14.52 -12.46
N ARG A 294 -6.96 -13.93 -11.62
CA ARG A 294 -6.89 -12.48 -11.39
C ARG A 294 -6.56 -11.74 -12.68
N LEU A 295 -7.16 -10.56 -12.85
CA LEU A 295 -6.78 -9.66 -13.94
C LEU A 295 -5.31 -9.30 -13.83
N THR A 296 -4.64 -9.21 -14.98
CA THR A 296 -3.34 -8.55 -15.03
C THR A 296 -3.53 -7.05 -14.81
N THR A 297 -2.47 -6.36 -14.38
CA THR A 297 -2.46 -4.89 -14.31
C THR A 297 -2.75 -4.25 -15.66
N GLY A 298 -2.28 -4.84 -16.76
CA GLY A 298 -2.57 -4.37 -18.12
C GLY A 298 -4.05 -4.46 -18.48
N ASP A 299 -4.71 -5.58 -18.14
CA ASP A 299 -6.15 -5.73 -18.36
C ASP A 299 -6.96 -4.77 -17.48
N ALA A 300 -6.56 -4.61 -16.21
CA ALA A 300 -7.17 -3.67 -15.27
C ALA A 300 -7.06 -2.21 -15.75
N LEU A 301 -5.88 -1.80 -16.24
CA LEU A 301 -5.69 -0.48 -16.88
C LEU A 301 -6.58 -0.30 -18.11
N GLY A 302 -6.76 -1.37 -18.90
CA GLY A 302 -7.67 -1.38 -20.04
C GLY A 302 -9.14 -1.17 -19.68
N LEU A 303 -9.55 -1.47 -18.44
CA LEU A 303 -10.90 -1.17 -17.93
C LEU A 303 -11.05 0.31 -17.56
N LEU A 304 -10.01 0.93 -17.00
CA LEU A 304 -10.02 2.37 -16.65
C LEU A 304 -9.98 3.26 -17.89
N GLY A 305 -9.19 2.91 -18.91
CA GLY A 305 -9.06 3.70 -20.15
C GLY A 305 -10.26 3.63 -21.10
N ARG A 306 -11.32 2.90 -20.74
CA ARG A 306 -12.59 2.81 -21.51
C ARG A 306 -13.73 3.61 -20.87
N ALA A 307 -13.45 4.31 -19.77
CA ALA A 307 -14.41 5.10 -19.00
C ALA A 307 -14.62 6.49 -19.61
#